data_AF-A0AAW7QKF5-F1
#
_entry.id   AF-A0AAW7QKF5-F1
#
_cell.length_a   1.000
_cell.length_b   1.000
_cell.length_c   1.000
_cell.angle_alpha   90.00
_cell.angle_beta   90.00
_cell.angle_gamma   90.00
#
_symmetry.space_group_name_H-M   'P 1'
#
loop_
_entity.id
_entity.type
_entity.pdbx_description
1 polymer ?
#
loop_
_entity_poly.entity_id
_entity_poly.type
_entity_poly.pdbx_seq_one_letter_code
_entity_poly.pdbx_strand_id
1 'polypeptide(L)'
;MKLEEELIAALASGDHARAIALATELHNRGLDIAAIETALARQPHLEEQLWETLKQVIPISRRALKRRAIRAAEERDWGSWEEGRRR
;
A
#
# COMPACT_ATOMS: atom_id res chain seq x y z
N MET A 1 0.43 15.31 -13.57
CA MET A 1 -0.21 14.13 -12.94
C MET A 1 0.53 13.85 -11.65
N LYS A 2 -0.19 13.44 -10.59
CA LYS A 2 0.44 13.02 -9.35
C LYS A 2 0.96 11.58 -9.50
N LEU A 3 2.12 11.28 -8.91
CA LEU A 3 2.73 9.94 -8.93
C LEU A 3 1.80 8.87 -8.33
N GLU A 4 1.00 9.26 -7.33
CA GLU A 4 0.00 8.41 -6.69
C GLU A 4 -1.11 7.97 -7.65
N GLU A 5 -1.56 8.86 -8.54
CA GLU A 5 -2.55 8.53 -9.56
C GLU A 5 -1.94 7.64 -10.64
N GLU A 6 -0.67 7.88 -11.01
CA GLU A 6 0.06 7.03 -11.95
C GLU A 6 0.31 5.63 -11.39
N LEU A 7 0.51 5.47 -10.08
CA LEU A 7 0.62 4.17 -9.44
C LEU A 7 -0.67 3.37 -9.59
N ILE A 8 -1.82 3.99 -9.29
CA ILE A 8 -3.13 3.32 -9.46
C ILE A 8 -3.40 3.02 -10.94
N ALA A 9 -3.03 3.90 -11.86
CA ALA A 9 -3.17 3.65 -13.29
C ALA A 9 -2.27 2.50 -13.79
N ALA A 10 -1.05 2.37 -13.26
CA ALA A 10 -0.15 1.26 -13.56
C ALA A 10 -0.71 -0.07 -13.06
N LEU A 11 -1.27 -0.08 -11.84
CA LEU A 11 -1.97 -1.25 -11.28
C LEU A 11 -3.20 -1.63 -12.12
N ALA A 12 -4.02 -0.64 -12.50
CA ALA A 12 -5.19 -0.85 -13.36
C ALA A 12 -4.81 -1.41 -14.74
N SER A 13 -3.63 -1.07 -15.25
CA SER A 13 -3.10 -1.54 -16.53
C SER A 13 -2.40 -2.90 -16.43
N GLY A 14 -2.26 -3.47 -15.23
CA GLY A 14 -1.50 -4.70 -14.99
C GLY A 14 0.02 -4.54 -15.16
N ASP A 15 0.53 -3.30 -15.24
CA ASP A 15 1.96 -3.01 -15.39
C ASP A 15 2.66 -3.03 -14.03
N HIS A 16 2.93 -4.24 -13.56
CA HIS A 16 3.54 -4.49 -12.25
C HIS A 16 4.95 -3.88 -12.12
N ALA A 17 5.74 -3.92 -13.19
CA ALA A 17 7.09 -3.36 -13.17
C ALA A 17 7.06 -1.84 -12.97
N ARG A 18 6.16 -1.16 -13.69
CA ARG A 18 5.94 0.28 -13.52
C ARG A 18 5.35 0.61 -12.15
N ALA A 19 4.41 -0.19 -11.65
CA ALA A 19 3.82 0.00 -10.32
C ALA A 19 4.89 -0.09 -9.22
N ILE A 20 5.81 -1.05 -9.29
CA ILE A 20 6.93 -1.20 -8.34
C ILE A 20 7.87 0.02 -8.41
N ALA A 21 8.22 0.49 -9.62
CA ALA A 21 9.07 1.67 -9.78
C ALA A 21 8.44 2.93 -9.19
N LEU A 22 7.15 3.16 -9.47
CA LEU A 22 6.38 4.28 -8.94
C LEU A 22 6.23 4.20 -7.41
N ALA A 23 5.93 3.02 -6.87
CA ALA A 23 5.88 2.80 -5.43
C ALA A 23 7.23 3.07 -4.76
N THR A 24 8.35 2.73 -5.42
CA THR A 24 9.71 2.97 -4.90
C THR A 24 10.03 4.45 -4.87
N GLU A 25 9.67 5.16 -5.94
CA GLU A 25 9.84 6.60 -5.99
C GLU A 25 8.97 7.32 -4.94
N LEU A 26 7.71 6.91 -4.78
CA LEU A 26 6.81 7.44 -3.77
C LEU A 26 7.32 7.16 -2.35
N HIS A 27 7.94 6.01 -2.11
CA HIS A 27 8.56 5.71 -0.82
C HIS A 27 9.68 6.70 -0.49
N ASN A 28 10.52 7.05 -1.47
CA ASN A 28 11.63 7.98 -1.30
C ASN A 28 11.20 9.44 -1.18
N ARG A 29 10.13 9.84 -1.89
CA ARG A 29 9.64 11.24 -1.92
C ARG A 29 8.61 11.56 -0.84
N GLY A 30 7.99 10.53 -0.26
CA GLY A 30 6.87 10.66 0.65
C GLY A 30 5.56 10.45 -0.10
N LEU A 31 4.74 9.55 0.43
CA LEU A 31 3.51 9.09 -0.20
C LEU A 31 2.30 9.90 0.31
N ASP A 32 1.60 10.58 -0.59
CA ASP A 32 0.37 11.31 -0.26
C ASP A 32 -0.81 10.34 -0.15
N ILE A 33 -1.10 9.96 1.09
CA ILE A 33 -2.20 9.03 1.41
C ILE A 33 -3.55 9.55 0.88
N ALA A 34 -3.81 10.86 0.93
CA ALA A 34 -5.10 11.41 0.50
C ALA A 34 -5.28 11.31 -1.03
N ALA A 35 -4.19 11.49 -1.79
CA ALA A 35 -4.20 11.30 -3.23
C ALA A 35 -4.43 9.83 -3.60
N ILE A 36 -3.79 8.89 -2.89
CA ILE A 36 -4.03 7.45 -3.07
C ILE A 36 -5.48 7.09 -2.74
N GLU A 37 -6.01 7.53 -1.60
CA GLU A 37 -7.39 7.24 -1.21
C GLU A 37 -8.39 7.78 -2.24
N THR A 38 -8.15 8.98 -2.78
CA THR A 38 -8.99 9.57 -3.83
C THR A 38 -8.95 8.75 -5.12
N ALA A 39 -7.76 8.32 -5.54
CA ALA A 39 -7.58 7.50 -6.74
C ALA A 39 -8.16 6.09 -6.55
N LEU A 40 -8.01 5.53 -5.35
CA LEU A 40 -8.50 4.22 -4.97
C LEU A 40 -10.03 4.18 -4.81
N ALA A 41 -10.65 5.26 -4.34
CA ALA A 41 -12.11 5.37 -4.26
C ALA A 41 -12.80 5.20 -5.63
N ARG A 42 -12.09 5.53 -6.73
CA ARG A 42 -12.57 5.31 -8.10
C ARG A 42 -12.44 3.84 -8.54
N GLN A 43 -11.53 3.08 -7.93
CA GLN A 43 -11.17 1.71 -8.29
C GLN A 43 -10.84 0.87 -7.05
N PRO A 44 -11.83 0.58 -6.19
CA PRO A 44 -11.60 -0.03 -4.87
C PRO A 44 -11.01 -1.44 -4.95
N HIS A 45 -11.25 -2.17 -6.05
CA HIS A 45 -10.71 -3.51 -6.28
C HIS A 45 -9.18 -3.54 -6.40
N LEU A 46 -8.53 -2.41 -6.67
CA LEU A 46 -7.07 -2.32 -6.76
C LEU A 46 -6.40 -2.19 -5.39
N GLU A 47 -7.19 -2.09 -4.30
CA GLU A 47 -6.66 -1.87 -2.96
C GLU A 47 -5.69 -2.99 -2.56
N GLU A 48 -6.11 -4.25 -2.71
CA GLU A 48 -5.29 -5.40 -2.34
C GLU A 48 -3.98 -5.42 -3.14
N GLN A 49 -4.06 -5.18 -4.45
CA GLN A 49 -2.91 -5.18 -5.34
C GLN A 49 -1.93 -4.04 -5.05
N LEU A 50 -2.45 -2.85 -4.72
CA LEU A 50 -1.66 -1.72 -4.27
C LEU A 50 -0.87 -2.08 -3.02
N TRP A 51 -1.52 -2.70 -2.04
CA TRP A 51 -0.87 -3.07 -0.79
C TRP A 51 0.20 -4.13 -0.97
N GLU A 52 -0.05 -5.14 -1.80
CA GLU A 52 0.96 -6.15 -2.14
C GLU A 52 2.18 -5.51 -2.84
N THR A 53 1.95 -4.52 -3.71
CA THR A 53 3.03 -3.78 -4.36
C THR A 53 3.82 -2.94 -3.36
N LEU A 54 3.14 -2.24 -2.44
CA LEU A 54 3.80 -1.46 -1.39
C LEU A 54 4.58 -2.32 -0.40
N LYS A 55 4.11 -3.54 -0.09
CA LYS A 55 4.85 -4.51 0.75
C LYS A 55 6.17 -4.97 0.12
N GLN A 56 6.21 -5.10 -1.20
CA GLN A 56 7.42 -5.51 -1.92
C GLN A 56 8.49 -4.42 -1.92
N VAL A 57 8.06 -3.15 -1.95
CA VAL A 57 8.93 -1.99 -2.07
C VAL A 57 9.38 -1.44 -0.72
N ILE A 58 8.46 -1.37 0.24
CA ILE A 58 8.72 -0.78 1.55
C ILE A 58 9.08 -1.92 2.50
N PRO A 59 10.27 -1.92 3.13
CA PRO A 59 10.51 -2.78 4.28
C PRO A 59 9.51 -2.33 5.35
N ILE A 60 8.43 -3.10 5.50
CA ILE A 60 7.14 -2.65 6.05
C ILE A 60 7.37 -1.82 7.31
N SER A 61 7.42 -0.49 7.13
CA SER A 61 7.69 0.41 8.22
C SER A 61 6.41 0.47 9.02
N ARG A 62 6.47 -0.13 10.22
CA ARG A 62 5.42 -0.37 11.23
C ARG A 62 4.31 0.68 11.30
N ARG A 63 4.56 1.94 10.90
CA ARG A 63 3.61 3.05 10.86
C ARG A 63 2.49 2.92 9.83
N ALA A 64 2.76 2.42 8.61
CA ALA A 64 1.73 2.23 7.59
C ALA A 64 0.80 1.05 7.95
N LEU A 65 1.38 -0.05 8.46
CA LEU A 65 0.64 -1.15 9.08
C LEU A 65 -0.24 -0.68 10.26
N LYS A 66 0.30 0.18 11.14
CA LYS A 66 -0.43 0.62 12.35
C LYS A 66 -1.66 1.48 12.04
N ARG A 67 -1.63 2.30 10.97
CA ARG A 67 -2.82 3.05 10.52
C ARG A 67 -3.87 2.13 9.88
N ARG A 68 -3.44 1.09 9.16
CA ARG A 68 -4.34 0.07 8.61
C ARG A 68 -4.95 -0.82 9.70
N ALA A 69 -4.20 -1.17 10.76
CA ALA A 69 -4.72 -1.92 11.90
C ALA A 69 -5.92 -1.23 12.56
N ILE A 70 -5.97 0.11 12.54
CA ILE A 70 -7.08 0.87 13.14
C ILE A 70 -8.36 0.76 12.28
N ARG A 71 -8.26 0.71 10.94
CA ARG A 71 -9.43 0.50 10.05
C ARG A 71 -9.85 -0.98 9.95
N ALA A 72 -8.90 -1.92 10.00
CA ALA A 72 -9.20 -3.35 9.94
C ALA A 72 -9.70 -3.93 11.29
N ALA A 73 -9.33 -3.32 12.42
CA ALA A 73 -9.75 -3.76 13.75
C ALA A 73 -11.20 -3.40 14.10
N GLU A 74 -11.91 -2.59 13.30
CA GLU A 74 -13.36 -2.44 13.45
C GLU A 74 -14.13 -3.69 12.99
N GLU A 75 -13.48 -4.65 12.32
CA GLU A 75 -14.16 -5.84 11.79
C GLU A 75 -13.76 -7.20 12.38
N ARG A 76 -12.61 -7.38 13.05
CA ARG A 76 -12.27 -8.68 13.67
C ARG A 76 -11.02 -8.65 14.55
N ASP A 77 -11.25 -8.90 15.83
CA ASP A 77 -10.42 -9.59 16.81
C ASP A 77 -9.35 -10.52 16.20
N TRP A 78 -8.15 -10.02 15.87
CA TRP A 78 -7.03 -10.85 15.42
C TRP A 78 -5.86 -10.76 16.41
N GLY A 79 -6.08 -11.37 17.58
CA GLY A 79 -5.01 -11.79 18.47
C GLY A 79 -4.11 -12.83 17.78
N SER A 80 -2.83 -12.82 18.17
CA SER A 80 -1.82 -13.83 17.85
C SER A 80 -1.16 -13.70 16.47
N TRP A 81 -0.11 -12.88 16.36
CA TRP A 81 0.95 -13.09 15.36
C TRP A 81 2.30 -12.49 15.85
N GLU A 82 2.73 -12.93 17.03
CA GLU A 82 4.16 -13.15 17.32
C GLU A 82 4.40 -14.63 16.94
N GLU A 83 5.41 -15.05 16.19
CA GLU A 83 6.82 -14.93 16.51
C GLU A 83 7.59 -15.51 15.32
N GLY A 84 8.50 -14.72 14.75
CA GLY A 84 9.34 -15.15 13.63
C GLY A 84 10.61 -14.33 13.53
N ARG A 85 11.14 -13.84 14.66
CA ARG A 85 12.44 -13.19 14.71
C ARG A 85 13.51 -14.27 14.88
N ARG A 86 14.13 -14.65 13.76
CA ARG A 86 15.31 -15.51 13.76
C ARG A 86 16.55 -14.66 14.05
N ARG A 87 17.23 -15.06 15.13
CA ARG A 87 18.55 -14.67 15.66
C ARG A 87 18.64 -13.39 16.48
#